data_AF-A0A2T7C122-F1
#
_entry.id   AF-A0A2T7C122-F1
#
_cell.length_a   1.000
_cell.length_b   1.000
_cell.length_c   1.000
_cell.angle_alpha   90.00
_cell.angle_beta   90.00
_cell.angle_gamma   90.00
#
_symmetry.space_group_name_H-M   'P 1'
#
loop_
_entity.id
_entity.type
_entity.pdbx_description
1 polymer ?
#
loop_
_entity_poly.entity_id
_entity_poly.type
_entity_poly.pdbx_seq_one_letter_code
_entity_poly.pdbx_strand_id
1 'polypeptide(L)'
;MIIKKTFNQVYAYLNVQLFNSLLLRRECCSFSNGEFLKVGLQELEQWCSTTTEEYAGASWDELQHIRQAVGFLVLHQKSHKTLEEITNELCPVLSITQIYRIATMFWDDKYGAQGLSQEVIGKMRTMTTDDSITTPNSSFLLDDDSSIPISLDDIARLMLDVDPSDVEPPPLLRQNSQFHFLLQQYVD
;
A
#
# COMPACT_ATOMS: atom_id res chain seq x y z
N MET A 1 0.43 -17.93 5.31
CA MET A 1 -0.20 -17.59 4.01
C MET A 1 -1.39 -16.63 4.14
N ILE A 2 -2.46 -16.95 4.88
CA ILE A 2 -3.54 -15.98 5.16
C ILE A 2 -2.98 -14.74 5.85
N ILE A 3 -2.16 -14.92 6.90
CA ILE A 3 -1.59 -13.79 7.64
C ILE A 3 -0.75 -12.88 6.72
N LYS A 4 0.07 -13.46 5.83
CA LYS A 4 0.79 -12.72 4.78
C LYS A 4 -0.14 -11.94 3.86
N LYS A 5 -1.23 -12.55 3.38
CA LYS A 5 -2.23 -11.84 2.56
C LYS A 5 -2.91 -10.71 3.34
N THR A 6 -3.17 -10.90 4.63
CA THR A 6 -3.70 -9.85 5.51
C THR A 6 -2.72 -8.67 5.59
N PHE A 7 -1.42 -8.90 5.80
CA PHE A 7 -0.44 -7.81 5.84
C PHE A 7 -0.27 -7.13 4.49
N ASN A 8 -0.23 -7.87 3.38
CA ASN A 8 -0.24 -7.27 2.05
C ASN A 8 -1.47 -6.37 1.87
N GLN A 9 -2.66 -6.80 2.30
CA GLN A 9 -3.87 -5.99 2.21
C GLN A 9 -3.76 -4.71 3.03
N VAL A 10 -3.21 -4.79 4.24
CA VAL A 10 -2.99 -3.61 5.09
C VAL A 10 -2.02 -2.64 4.43
N TYR A 11 -0.91 -3.12 3.85
CA TYR A 11 0.07 -2.27 3.18
C TYR A 11 -0.51 -1.63 1.90
N ALA A 12 -1.27 -2.39 1.10
CA ALA A 12 -1.98 -1.86 -0.06
C ALA A 12 -2.99 -0.78 0.34
N TYR A 13 -3.75 -1.00 1.42
CA TYR A 13 -4.67 0.00 1.96
C TYR A 13 -3.95 1.26 2.43
N LEU A 14 -2.86 1.12 3.19
CA LEU A 14 -2.03 2.25 3.62
C LEU A 14 -1.49 3.03 2.41
N ASN A 15 -1.02 2.33 1.37
CA ASN A 15 -0.57 2.94 0.13
C ASN A 15 -1.64 3.83 -0.49
N VAL A 16 -2.86 3.29 -0.68
CA VAL A 16 -4.00 4.02 -1.28
C VAL A 16 -4.38 5.23 -0.43
N GLN A 17 -4.60 5.04 0.87
CA GLN A 17 -5.13 6.09 1.75
C GLN A 17 -4.16 7.26 1.93
N LEU A 18 -2.87 6.97 2.12
CA LEU A 18 -1.84 7.99 2.27
C LEU A 18 -1.59 8.72 0.95
N PHE A 19 -1.49 7.98 -0.16
CA PHE A 19 -1.22 8.56 -1.46
C PHE A 19 -2.39 9.42 -1.95
N ASN A 20 -3.62 8.94 -1.84
CA ASN A 20 -4.81 9.73 -2.17
C ASN A 20 -4.93 10.97 -1.28
N SER A 21 -4.54 10.89 0.00
CA SER A 21 -4.45 12.06 0.87
C SER A 21 -3.49 13.13 0.34
N LEU A 22 -2.28 12.74 -0.09
CA LEU A 22 -1.32 13.67 -0.71
C LEU A 22 -1.88 14.30 -1.99
N LEU A 23 -2.58 13.52 -2.81
CA LEU A 23 -3.15 14.00 -4.07
C LEU A 23 -4.33 14.96 -3.88
N LEU A 24 -5.02 14.92 -2.75
CA LEU A 24 -6.23 15.71 -2.49
C LEU A 24 -5.99 16.95 -1.62
N ARG A 25 -4.94 16.95 -0.80
CA ARG A 25 -4.75 17.95 0.28
C ARG A 25 -3.40 18.62 0.21
N ARG A 26 -3.41 19.93 -0.02
CA ARG A 26 -2.18 20.74 -0.17
C ARG A 26 -1.36 20.77 1.11
N GLU A 27 -2.01 20.80 2.26
CA GLU A 27 -1.37 20.80 3.57
C GLU A 27 -0.53 19.55 3.84
N CYS A 28 -0.83 18.44 3.16
CA CYS A 28 -0.06 17.20 3.28
C CYS A 28 1.25 17.21 2.48
N CYS A 29 1.39 18.10 1.48
CA CYS A 29 2.53 18.16 0.56
C CYS A 29 3.63 19.11 1.04
N SER A 30 3.96 19.14 2.34
CA SER A 30 5.10 19.92 2.84
C SER A 30 6.38 19.09 2.92
N PHE A 31 7.55 19.76 2.98
CA PHE A 31 8.82 19.06 3.22
C PHE A 31 8.80 18.34 4.58
N SER A 32 8.37 19.01 5.64
CA SER A 32 8.30 18.41 6.98
C SER A 32 7.37 17.20 7.05
N ASN A 33 6.21 17.24 6.40
CA ASN A 33 5.28 16.10 6.30
C ASN A 33 5.91 14.96 5.50
N GLY A 34 6.64 15.27 4.44
CA GLY A 34 7.45 14.30 3.70
C GLY A 34 8.48 13.60 4.59
N GLU A 35 9.24 14.35 5.41
CA GLU A 35 10.19 13.77 6.36
C GLU A 35 9.49 12.86 7.39
N PHE A 36 8.36 13.32 7.95
CA PHE A 36 7.60 12.55 8.92
C PHE A 36 7.10 11.22 8.33
N LEU A 37 6.49 11.26 7.13
CA LEU A 37 6.06 10.06 6.43
C LEU A 37 7.23 9.15 6.07
N LYS A 38 8.39 9.70 5.71
CA LYS A 38 9.60 8.92 5.40
C LYS A 38 10.04 8.09 6.60
N VAL A 39 10.05 8.68 7.80
CA VAL A 39 10.40 7.95 9.04
C VAL A 39 9.38 6.83 9.30
N GLY A 40 8.08 7.10 9.19
CA GLY A 40 7.06 6.06 9.36
C GLY A 40 7.19 4.91 8.33
N LEU A 41 7.47 5.23 7.07
CA LEU A 41 7.73 4.22 6.03
C LEU A 41 8.99 3.38 6.33
N GLN A 42 10.03 3.98 6.91
CA GLN A 42 11.23 3.25 7.33
C GLN A 42 10.94 2.26 8.47
N GLU A 43 10.04 2.59 9.41
CA GLU A 43 9.62 1.64 10.44
C GLU A 43 8.89 0.44 9.83
N LEU A 44 8.04 0.67 8.82
CA LEU A 44 7.34 -0.41 8.10
C LEU A 44 8.32 -1.26 7.26
N GLU A 45 9.31 -0.66 6.63
CA GLU A 45 10.39 -1.36 5.91
C GLU A 45 11.21 -2.23 6.87
N GLN A 46 11.58 -1.67 8.02
CA GLN A 46 12.34 -2.39 9.04
C GLN A 46 11.53 -3.58 9.59
N TRP A 47 10.24 -3.40 9.82
CA TRP A 47 9.36 -4.51 10.21
C TRP A 47 9.35 -5.63 9.16
N CYS A 48 9.23 -5.29 7.88
CA CYS A 48 9.30 -6.28 6.80
C CYS A 48 10.65 -7.01 6.76
N SER A 49 11.76 -6.31 7.05
CA SER A 49 13.11 -6.90 7.03
C SER A 49 13.40 -7.84 8.21
N THR A 50 12.74 -7.63 9.35
CA THR A 50 12.99 -8.38 10.60
C THR A 50 12.01 -9.51 10.82
N THR A 51 10.82 -9.40 10.22
CA THR A 51 9.77 -10.40 10.31
C THR A 51 10.03 -11.54 9.32
N THR A 52 9.64 -12.77 9.67
CA THR A 52 9.82 -13.92 8.77
C THR A 52 9.04 -13.73 7.46
N GLU A 53 9.54 -14.35 6.39
CA GLU A 53 8.92 -14.32 5.04
C GLU A 53 7.47 -14.83 5.06
N GLU A 54 7.14 -15.70 6.03
CA GLU A 54 5.80 -16.23 6.27
C GLU A 54 4.75 -15.15 6.57
N TYR A 55 5.17 -14.03 7.17
CA TYR A 55 4.28 -12.92 7.53
C TYR A 55 4.47 -11.70 6.64
N ALA A 56 5.71 -11.23 6.47
CA ALA A 56 5.96 -9.99 5.72
C ALA A 56 5.91 -10.20 4.21
N GLY A 57 6.40 -11.34 3.71
CA GLY A 57 6.39 -11.66 2.29
C GLY A 57 6.83 -10.50 1.40
N ALA A 58 5.95 -10.09 0.47
CA ALA A 58 6.15 -8.98 -0.45
C ALA A 58 5.34 -7.72 -0.05
N SER A 59 4.90 -7.60 1.21
CA SER A 59 4.07 -6.47 1.65
C SER A 59 4.71 -5.11 1.36
N TRP A 60 6.05 -5.02 1.40
CA TRP A 60 6.77 -3.78 1.12
C TRP A 60 6.56 -3.22 -0.29
N ASP A 61 6.30 -4.10 -1.27
CA ASP A 61 6.09 -3.71 -2.66
C ASP A 61 4.72 -3.04 -2.85
N GLU A 62 3.75 -3.33 -1.98
CA GLU A 62 2.42 -2.72 -2.00
C GLU A 62 2.45 -1.20 -1.70
N LEU A 63 3.51 -0.70 -1.04
CA LEU A 63 3.69 0.70 -0.67
C LEU A 63 4.36 1.57 -1.77
N GLN A 64 4.49 1.05 -2.99
CA GLN A 64 5.26 1.71 -4.07
C GLN A 64 4.85 3.16 -4.37
N HIS A 65 3.56 3.49 -4.38
CA HIS A 65 3.08 4.84 -4.75
C HIS A 65 3.44 5.86 -3.67
N ILE A 66 3.11 5.54 -2.41
CA ILE A 66 3.41 6.45 -1.30
C ILE A 66 4.92 6.58 -1.08
N ARG A 67 5.70 5.51 -1.28
CA ARG A 67 7.17 5.55 -1.18
C ARG A 67 7.78 6.50 -2.19
N GLN A 68 7.39 6.41 -3.46
CA GLN A 68 7.89 7.31 -4.51
C GLN A 68 7.42 8.75 -4.30
N ALA A 69 6.16 8.97 -3.92
CA ALA A 69 5.64 10.30 -3.59
C ALA A 69 6.41 10.97 -2.44
N VAL A 70 6.66 10.23 -1.36
CA VAL A 70 7.43 10.72 -0.21
C VAL A 70 8.88 10.98 -0.58
N GLY A 71 9.51 10.06 -1.33
CA GLY A 71 10.87 10.23 -1.87
C GLY A 71 10.99 11.49 -2.72
N PHE A 72 9.98 11.77 -3.55
CA PHE A 72 9.89 13.01 -4.29
C PHE A 72 9.74 14.23 -3.36
N LEU A 73 8.81 14.22 -2.41
CA LEU A 73 8.56 15.35 -1.48
C LEU A 73 9.82 15.77 -0.70
N VAL A 74 10.65 14.83 -0.25
CA VAL A 74 11.87 15.10 0.53
C VAL A 74 13.10 15.38 -0.32
N LEU A 75 12.99 15.36 -1.65
CA LEU A 75 14.11 15.66 -2.54
C LEU A 75 14.48 17.15 -2.45
N HIS A 76 15.73 17.48 -2.11
CA HIS A 76 16.13 18.88 -1.96
C HIS A 76 16.30 19.63 -3.30
N GLN A 77 16.83 18.96 -4.33
CA GLN A 77 17.21 19.60 -5.60
C GLN A 77 16.20 19.33 -6.73
N LYS A 78 14.90 19.43 -6.45
CA LYS A 78 13.82 19.20 -7.43
C LYS A 78 13.95 20.11 -8.66
N SER A 79 14.40 21.35 -8.47
CA SER A 79 14.54 22.35 -9.54
C SER A 79 15.56 21.97 -10.62
N HIS A 80 16.49 21.08 -10.31
CA HIS A 80 17.53 20.59 -11.23
C HIS A 80 17.13 19.31 -11.95
N LYS A 81 16.01 18.70 -11.60
CA LYS A 81 15.56 17.44 -12.20
C LYS A 81 14.82 17.66 -13.50
N THR A 82 15.20 16.88 -14.51
CA THR A 82 14.51 16.80 -15.78
C THR A 82 13.22 15.98 -15.64
N LEU A 83 12.30 16.17 -16.59
CA LEU A 83 11.08 15.37 -16.64
C LEU A 83 11.38 13.87 -16.71
N GLU A 84 12.40 13.48 -17.49
CA GLU A 84 12.79 12.09 -17.68
C GLU A 84 13.34 11.46 -16.41
N GLU A 85 14.24 12.14 -15.69
CA GLU A 85 14.72 11.66 -14.38
C GLU A 85 13.55 11.49 -13.40
N ILE A 86 12.58 12.41 -13.41
CA ILE A 86 11.43 12.34 -12.51
C ILE A 86 10.56 11.13 -12.85
N THR A 87 10.22 10.91 -14.12
CA THR A 87 9.30 9.83 -14.51
C THR A 87 9.96 8.48 -14.57
N ASN A 88 11.24 8.39 -14.92
CA ASN A 88 11.88 7.10 -15.19
C ASN A 88 12.73 6.61 -14.01
N GLU A 89 13.28 7.51 -13.20
CA GLU A 89 14.18 7.15 -12.09
C GLU A 89 13.53 7.36 -10.73
N LEU A 90 12.89 8.50 -10.50
CA LEU A 90 12.35 8.86 -9.17
C LEU A 90 10.96 8.27 -8.93
N CYS A 91 10.06 8.38 -9.91
CA CYS A 91 8.65 8.06 -9.78
C CYS A 91 8.12 7.16 -10.93
N PRO A 92 8.74 6.02 -11.25
CA PRO A 92 8.34 5.16 -12.38
C PRO A 92 6.94 4.55 -12.28
N VAL A 93 6.33 4.55 -11.09
CA VAL A 93 4.99 4.00 -10.87
C VAL A 93 3.91 5.09 -10.96
N LEU A 94 4.26 6.35 -10.72
CA LEU A 94 3.29 7.45 -10.70
C LEU A 94 3.02 7.95 -12.12
N SER A 95 1.76 8.26 -12.41
CA SER A 95 1.41 8.95 -13.65
C SER A 95 1.87 10.40 -13.65
N ILE A 96 2.04 10.99 -14.85
CA ILE A 96 2.41 12.40 -15.00
C ILE A 96 1.41 13.31 -14.27
N THR A 97 0.12 12.99 -14.34
CA THR A 97 -0.95 13.72 -13.64
C THR A 97 -0.77 13.70 -12.12
N GLN A 98 -0.40 12.55 -11.54
CA GLN A 98 -0.16 12.41 -10.10
C GLN A 98 1.07 13.21 -9.67
N ILE A 99 2.18 13.09 -10.41
CA ILE A 99 3.42 13.83 -10.15
C ILE A 99 3.16 15.34 -10.24
N TYR A 100 2.47 15.79 -11.29
CA TYR A 100 2.12 17.19 -11.48
C TYR A 100 1.30 17.76 -10.31
N ARG A 101 0.31 17.02 -9.82
CA ARG A 101 -0.49 17.40 -8.65
C ARG A 101 0.38 17.55 -7.40
N ILE A 102 1.19 16.55 -7.08
CA ILE A 102 2.08 16.60 -5.90
C ILE A 102 3.06 17.78 -6.03
N ALA A 103 3.68 17.95 -7.20
CA ALA A 103 4.68 18.98 -7.44
C ALA A 103 4.11 20.41 -7.35
N THR A 104 2.87 20.63 -7.80
CA THR A 104 2.21 21.94 -7.73
C THR A 104 1.63 22.26 -6.36
N MET A 105 1.32 21.24 -5.55
CA MET A 105 0.92 21.41 -4.15
C MET A 105 2.09 21.53 -3.19
N PHE A 106 3.29 21.08 -3.60
CA PHE A 106 4.48 21.09 -2.76
C PHE A 106 4.85 22.48 -2.24
N TRP A 107 5.25 22.55 -0.98
CA TRP A 107 5.88 23.72 -0.39
C TRP A 107 6.89 23.30 0.68
N ASP A 108 7.97 24.07 0.84
CA ASP A 108 8.97 23.80 1.88
C ASP A 108 8.77 24.76 3.06
N ASP A 109 8.54 24.19 4.24
CA ASP A 109 8.30 24.86 5.53
C ASP A 109 9.51 24.91 6.45
N LYS A 110 10.65 24.34 6.06
CA LYS A 110 11.78 24.06 6.97
C LYS A 110 13.14 24.47 6.42
N TYR A 111 13.45 24.13 5.18
CA TYR A 111 14.79 24.29 4.59
C TYR A 111 14.82 25.20 3.35
N GLY A 112 13.64 25.60 2.84
CA GLY A 112 13.54 26.44 1.64
C GLY A 112 13.94 25.73 0.35
N ALA A 113 13.85 24.39 0.30
CA ALA A 113 14.01 23.62 -0.93
C ALA A 113 13.01 24.08 -1.98
N GLN A 114 13.50 24.24 -3.21
CA GLN A 114 12.69 24.67 -4.33
C GLN A 114 11.87 23.51 -4.88
N GLY A 115 10.68 23.82 -5.40
CA GLY A 115 9.89 22.89 -6.21
C GLY A 115 10.53 22.60 -7.56
N LEU A 116 9.76 21.96 -8.45
CA LEU A 116 10.19 21.74 -9.84
C LEU A 116 10.37 23.06 -10.59
N SER A 117 11.20 23.03 -11.64
CA SER A 117 11.36 24.16 -12.55
C SER A 117 10.06 24.46 -13.30
N GLN A 118 9.86 25.73 -13.68
CA GLN A 118 8.66 26.14 -14.42
C GLN A 118 8.57 25.46 -15.80
N GLU A 119 9.71 25.12 -16.39
CA GLU A 119 9.77 24.37 -17.65
C GLU A 119 9.16 22.97 -17.50
N VAL A 120 9.57 22.23 -16.45
CA VAL A 120 9.06 20.88 -16.18
C VAL A 120 7.57 20.93 -15.83
N ILE A 121 7.16 21.88 -14.99
CA ILE A 121 5.73 22.10 -14.67
C ILE A 121 4.92 22.42 -15.92
N GLY A 122 5.46 23.24 -16.83
CA GLY A 122 4.83 23.56 -18.11
C GLY A 122 4.63 22.32 -18.99
N LYS A 123 5.68 21.49 -19.14
CA LYS A 123 5.64 20.23 -19.90
C LYS A 123 4.64 19.23 -19.30
N MET A 124 4.64 19.05 -17.98
CA MET A 124 3.68 18.17 -17.31
C MET A 124 2.24 18.66 -17.50
N ARG A 125 2.00 19.97 -17.46
CA ARG A 125 0.67 20.55 -17.68
C ARG A 125 0.13 20.28 -19.08
N THR A 126 0.96 20.42 -20.11
CA THR A 126 0.55 20.12 -21.49
C THR A 126 0.19 18.65 -21.63
N MET A 127 1.05 17.75 -21.14
CA MET A 127 0.81 16.30 -21.17
C MET A 127 -0.47 15.90 -20.43
N THR A 128 -0.71 16.47 -19.24
CA THR A 128 -1.93 16.21 -18.46
C THR A 128 -3.19 16.67 -19.20
N THR A 129 -3.12 17.79 -19.92
CA THR A 129 -4.25 18.29 -20.72
C THR A 129 -4.51 17.37 -21.91
N ASP A 130 -3.46 16.93 -22.61
CA ASP A 130 -3.57 16.02 -23.75
C ASP A 130 -4.12 14.65 -23.32
N ASP A 131 -3.69 14.12 -22.18
CA ASP A 131 -4.21 12.88 -21.60
C ASP A 131 -5.70 12.98 -21.27
N SER A 132 -6.17 14.13 -20.78
CA SER A 132 -7.59 14.35 -20.49
C SER A 132 -8.48 14.41 -21.74
N ILE A 133 -7.92 14.86 -22.87
CA ILE A 133 -8.62 14.90 -24.16
C ILE A 133 -8.71 13.50 -24.78
N THR A 134 -7.62 12.72 -24.64
CA THR A 134 -7.52 11.38 -25.23
C THR A 134 -8.19 10.30 -24.38
N THR A 135 -8.20 10.44 -23.06
CA THR A 135 -8.80 9.50 -22.10
C THR A 135 -9.71 10.23 -21.10
N PRO A 136 -10.95 10.56 -21.48
CA PRO A 136 -11.82 11.47 -20.72
C PRO A 136 -12.26 11.04 -19.31
N ASN A 137 -11.81 9.89 -18.80
CA ASN A 137 -12.20 9.33 -17.49
C ASN A 137 -11.02 8.69 -16.74
N SER A 138 -9.76 9.03 -17.06
CA SER A 138 -8.62 8.53 -16.28
C SER A 138 -8.60 9.17 -14.89
N SER A 139 -8.91 8.38 -13.86
CA SER A 139 -8.79 8.83 -12.46
C SER A 139 -7.32 9.00 -12.11
N PHE A 140 -6.97 10.11 -11.45
CA PHE A 140 -5.64 10.29 -10.87
C PHE A 140 -5.51 9.65 -9.48
N LEU A 141 -6.64 9.25 -8.86
CA LEU A 141 -6.67 8.57 -7.57
C LEU A 141 -6.48 7.07 -7.76
N LEU A 142 -5.90 6.42 -6.75
CA LEU A 142 -5.88 4.97 -6.67
C LEU A 142 -7.24 4.44 -6.21
N ASP A 143 -7.66 3.32 -6.80
CA ASP A 143 -8.91 2.65 -6.46
C ASP A 143 -8.82 1.95 -5.08
N ASP A 144 -9.82 2.18 -4.25
CA ASP A 144 -9.91 1.62 -2.89
C ASP A 144 -10.32 0.14 -2.88
N ASP A 145 -10.79 -0.39 -4.02
CA ASP A 145 -11.34 -1.76 -4.15
C ASP A 145 -10.28 -2.83 -4.43
N SER A 146 -9.02 -2.52 -4.15
CA SER A 146 -7.84 -3.38 -4.35
C SER A 146 -7.78 -4.49 -3.29
N SER A 147 -8.83 -5.29 -3.20
CA SER A 147 -8.89 -6.44 -2.30
C SER A 147 -8.03 -7.59 -2.84
N ILE A 148 -7.13 -8.09 -2.00
CA ILE A 148 -6.28 -9.25 -2.27
C ILE A 148 -7.10 -10.49 -1.94
N PRO A 149 -7.54 -11.27 -2.93
CA PRO A 149 -8.43 -12.39 -2.69
C PRO A 149 -7.72 -13.50 -1.92
N ILE A 150 -8.44 -14.10 -0.97
CA ILE A 150 -8.07 -15.35 -0.30
C ILE A 150 -8.80 -16.48 -1.04
N SER A 151 -8.06 -17.41 -1.64
CA SER A 151 -8.65 -18.52 -2.40
C SER A 151 -9.06 -19.67 -1.47
N LEU A 152 -9.92 -20.56 -1.97
CA LEU A 152 -10.24 -21.80 -1.26
C LEU A 152 -9.01 -22.69 -1.08
N ASP A 153 -8.09 -22.70 -2.05
CA ASP A 153 -6.81 -23.39 -1.92
C ASP A 153 -5.98 -22.80 -0.77
N ASP A 154 -6.07 -21.49 -0.54
CA ASP A 154 -5.35 -20.86 0.56
C ASP A 154 -5.84 -21.35 1.93
N ILE A 155 -7.15 -21.55 2.03
CA ILE A 155 -7.82 -22.05 3.23
C ILE A 155 -7.57 -23.55 3.39
N ALA A 156 -7.67 -24.33 2.31
CA ALA A 156 -7.47 -25.77 2.32
C ALA A 156 -6.06 -26.14 2.82
N ARG A 157 -5.03 -25.38 2.42
CA ARG A 157 -3.65 -25.58 2.91
C ARG A 157 -3.45 -25.29 4.40
N LEU A 158 -4.39 -24.59 5.04
CA LEU A 158 -4.37 -24.36 6.49
C LEU A 158 -5.15 -25.43 7.26
N MET A 159 -6.00 -26.20 6.57
CA MET A 159 -6.66 -27.32 7.22
C MET A 159 -5.61 -28.39 7.48
N LEU A 160 -5.37 -28.66 8.75
CA LEU A 160 -4.62 -29.83 9.17
C LEU A 160 -5.46 -31.06 8.83
N ASP A 161 -4.83 -32.10 8.29
CA ASP A 161 -5.44 -33.43 8.16
C ASP A 161 -5.63 -34.00 9.57
N VAL A 162 -6.73 -33.58 10.20
CA VAL A 162 -7.16 -34.07 11.52
C VAL A 162 -8.35 -34.97 11.27
N ASP A 163 -8.21 -36.24 11.62
CA ASP A 163 -9.35 -37.15 11.66
C ASP A 163 -10.29 -36.70 12.79
N PRO A 164 -11.55 -36.35 12.51
CA PRO A 164 -12.51 -35.96 13.54
C PRO A 164 -12.73 -37.05 14.61
N SER A 165 -12.47 -38.32 14.27
CA SER A 165 -12.57 -39.44 15.22
C SER A 165 -11.44 -39.49 16.24
N ASP A 166 -10.30 -38.85 15.95
CA ASP A 166 -9.13 -38.76 16.83
C ASP A 166 -9.19 -37.56 17.80
N VAL A 167 -10.22 -36.71 17.68
CA VAL A 167 -10.37 -35.51 18.50
C VAL A 167 -11.44 -35.72 19.57
N GLU A 168 -11.01 -35.84 20.84
CA GLU A 168 -11.96 -35.87 21.95
C GLU A 168 -12.68 -34.51 22.10
N PRO A 169 -14.03 -34.51 22.27
CA PRO A 169 -14.76 -33.29 22.53
C PRO A 169 -14.29 -32.58 23.80
N PRO A 170 -14.19 -31.23 23.80
CA PRO A 170 -13.86 -30.45 24.99
C PRO A 170 -14.76 -30.77 26.19
N PRO A 171 -14.25 -30.66 27.45
CA PRO A 171 -15.00 -31.02 28.66
C PRO A 171 -16.37 -30.32 28.77
N LEU A 172 -16.48 -29.07 28.30
CA LEU A 172 -17.73 -28.31 28.30
C LEU A 172 -18.82 -28.96 27.45
N LEU A 173 -18.44 -29.60 26.34
CA LEU A 173 -19.38 -30.35 25.49
C LEU A 173 -19.67 -31.73 26.09
N ARG A 174 -18.67 -32.39 26.69
CA ARG A 174 -18.85 -33.70 27.34
C ARG A 174 -19.80 -33.69 28.54
N GLN A 175 -19.84 -32.58 29.27
CA GLN A 175 -20.69 -32.44 30.45
C GLN A 175 -22.12 -32.02 30.12
N ASN A 176 -22.37 -31.59 28.87
CA ASN A 176 -23.68 -31.18 28.43
C ASN A 176 -24.38 -32.36 27.72
N SER A 177 -25.47 -32.83 28.33
CA SER A 177 -26.24 -33.98 27.82
C SER A 177 -26.75 -33.79 26.39
N GLN A 178 -26.94 -32.55 25.92
CA GLN A 178 -27.34 -32.25 24.54
C GLN A 178 -26.27 -32.60 23.50
N PHE A 179 -25.00 -32.74 23.91
CA PHE A 179 -23.86 -32.97 23.03
C PHE A 179 -23.25 -34.38 23.16
N HIS A 180 -23.87 -35.28 23.92
CA HIS A 180 -23.38 -36.66 24.09
C HIS A 180 -23.32 -37.46 22.77
N PHE A 181 -24.05 -37.05 21.72
CA PHE A 181 -23.95 -37.67 20.40
C PHE A 181 -22.53 -37.55 19.79
N LEU A 182 -21.73 -36.57 20.21
CA LEU A 182 -20.33 -36.40 19.79
C LEU A 182 -19.40 -37.45 20.41
N LEU A 183 -19.85 -38.20 21.42
CA LEU A 183 -19.07 -39.26 22.08
C LEU A 183 -19.36 -40.65 21.51
N GLN A 184 -20.35 -40.77 20.63
CA GLN A 184 -20.67 -42.03 19.97
C GLN A 184 -19.73 -42.18 18.77
N GLN A 185 -18.71 -43.03 18.91
CA GLN A 185 -17.91 -43.45 17.77
C GLN A 185 -18.81 -44.21 16.80
N TYR A 186 -18.96 -43.71 15.57
CA TYR A 186 -19.62 -44.46 14.50
C TYR A 186 -18.75 -45.68 14.19
N VAL A 187 -19.22 -46.84 14.69
CA VAL A 187 -18.72 -48.15 14.27
C VAL A 187 -19.64 -48.58 13.13
N ASP A 188 -19.17 -48.42 11.89
CA ASP A 188 -19.70 -49.19 10.76
C ASP A 188 -19.10 -50.61 10.79
#